data_AF-A0AAV3XD95-F1
#
_entry.id   AF-A0AAV3XD95-F1
#
_cell.length_a   1.000
_cell.length_b   1.000
_cell.length_c   1.000
_cell.angle_alpha   90.00
_cell.angle_beta   90.00
_cell.angle_gamma   90.00
#
_symmetry.space_group_name_H-M   'P 1'
#
loop_
_entity.id
_entity.type
_entity.pdbx_description
1 polymer ?
#
loop_
_entity_poly.entity_id
_entity_poly.type
_entity_poly.pdbx_seq_one_letter_code
_entity_poly.pdbx_strand_id
1 'polypeptide(L)' 'MATKKRLRNVPILHDEVKERHQIVVTPTAWENMRREAEKRKISISELIEEFARGINSPTGLPHP' A
#
# COMPACT_ATOMS: atom_id res chain seq x y z
N MET A 1 12.41 21.18 15.49
CA MET A 1 11.54 20.99 14.30
C MET A 1 12.43 20.66 13.09
N ALA A 2 12.79 19.39 12.91
CA ALA A 2 13.66 18.98 11.80
C ALA A 2 12.80 18.44 10.64
N THR A 3 12.63 19.26 9.61
CA THR A 3 11.97 18.88 8.36
C THR A 3 12.85 17.86 7.64
N LYS A 4 12.45 16.58 7.63
CA LYS A 4 13.16 15.51 6.90
C LYS A 4 13.06 15.82 5.39
N LYS A 5 14.09 16.47 4.84
CA LYS A 5 14.18 16.83 3.42
C LYS A 5 14.07 15.55 2.59
N ARG A 6 13.06 15.48 1.72
CA ARG A 6 12.85 14.38 0.78
C ARG A 6 13.96 14.38 -0.28
N LEU A 7 14.66 13.25 -0.40
CA LEU A 7 15.51 12.97 -1.56
C LEU A 7 14.62 12.40 -2.67
N ARG A 8 14.53 13.14 -3.78
CA ARG A 8 13.83 12.70 -5.01
C ARG A 8 14.60 11.49 -5.56
N ASN A 9 13.90 10.39 -5.85
CA ASN A 9 14.42 9.07 -6.32
C ASN A 9 14.92 8.07 -5.26
N VAL A 10 14.69 8.28 -3.97
CA VAL A 10 14.90 7.19 -2.99
C VAL A 10 13.57 6.46 -2.79
N PRO A 11 13.47 5.15 -3.10
CA PRO A 11 12.32 4.35 -2.68
C PRO A 11 12.17 4.52 -1.17
N ILE A 12 10.98 4.93 -0.73
CA ILE A 12 10.65 4.92 0.69
C ILE A 12 10.52 3.44 1.06
N LEU A 13 11.65 2.77 1.29
CA LEU A 13 11.65 1.59 2.14
C LEU A 13 11.23 2.15 3.49
N HIS A 14 9.96 1.94 3.84
CA HIS A 14 9.47 2.26 5.17
C HIS A 14 10.43 1.61 6.18
N ASP A 15 10.86 2.36 7.19
CA ASP A 15 11.82 1.91 8.22
C ASP A 15 11.30 0.71 9.06
N GLU A 16 10.09 0.23 8.77
CA GLU A 16 9.41 -0.88 9.45
C GLU A 16 9.68 -2.22 8.73
N VAL A 17 10.08 -3.22 9.50
CA VAL A 17 10.26 -4.59 9.00
C VAL A 17 8.90 -5.24 8.81
N LYS A 18 8.66 -5.83 7.63
CA LYS A 18 7.40 -6.53 7.35
C LYS A 18 7.27 -7.74 8.28
N GLU A 19 6.15 -7.81 9.00
CA GLU A 19 5.75 -8.99 9.79
C GLU A 19 4.89 -9.94 8.96
N ARG A 20 4.98 -11.25 9.24
CA ARG A 20 4.17 -12.26 8.54
C ARG A 20 2.76 -12.29 9.13
N HIS A 21 1.78 -11.97 8.31
CA HIS A 21 0.35 -12.14 8.62
C HIS A 21 -0.31 -13.10 7.64
N GLN A 22 -1.24 -13.92 8.13
CA GLN A 22 -2.05 -14.80 7.30
C GLN A 22 -3.45 -14.19 7.14
N ILE A 23 -3.93 -14.14 5.90
CA ILE A 23 -5.29 -13.71 5.58
C ILE A 23 -6.02 -14.83 4.84
N VAL A 24 -7.33 -14.92 5.06
CA VAL A 24 -8.22 -15.83 4.33
C VAL A 24 -9.14 -14.99 3.48
N VAL A 25 -9.15 -15.23 2.17
CA VAL A 25 -9.94 -14.48 1.20
C VAL A 25 -10.60 -15.44 0.21
N THR A 26 -11.67 -14.99 -0.45
CA THR A 26 -12.31 -15.80 -1.50
C THR A 26 -11.40 -15.91 -2.74
N PRO A 27 -11.55 -16.95 -3.57
CA PRO A 27 -10.77 -17.10 -4.80
C PRO A 27 -10.87 -15.88 -5.74
N THR A 28 -12.07 -15.31 -5.85
CA THR A 28 -12.32 -14.10 -6.66
C THR A 28 -11.53 -12.90 -6.14
N ALA A 29 -11.49 -12.68 -4.82
CA ALA A 29 -10.73 -11.59 -4.24
C ALA A 29 -9.23 -11.77 -4.45
N TRP A 30 -8.73 -13.00 -4.29
CA TRP A 30 -7.32 -13.32 -4.55
C TRP A 30 -6.90 -13.03 -5.99
N GLU A 31 -7.69 -13.48 -6.97
CA GLU A 31 -7.40 -13.28 -8.39
C GLU A 31 -7.42 -11.79 -8.76
N ASN A 32 -8.36 -11.02 -8.21
CA ASN A 32 -8.42 -9.58 -8.43
C ASN A 32 -7.17 -8.87 -7.88
N MET A 33 -6.74 -9.23 -6.66
CA MET A 33 -5.50 -8.68 -6.07
C MET A 33 -4.27 -9.06 -6.88
N ARG A 34 -4.17 -10.32 -7.35
CA ARG A 34 -3.07 -10.76 -8.22
C ARG A 34 -3.01 -9.94 -9.50
N ARG A 35 -4.13 -9.81 -10.22
CA ARG A 35 -4.20 -9.06 -11.48
C ARG A 35 -3.82 -7.59 -11.32
N GLU A 36 -4.32 -6.94 -10.26
CA GLU A 36 -3.99 -5.53 -10.01
C GLU A 36 -2.51 -5.36 -9.64
N ALA A 37 -1.95 -6.26 -8.83
CA ALA A 37 -0.53 -6.27 -8.50
C ALA A 37 0.36 -6.47 -9.74
N GLU A 38 0.00 -7.41 -10.63
CA GLU A 38 0.70 -7.66 -11.89
C GLU A 38 0.63 -6.43 -12.83
N LYS A 39 -0.55 -5.84 -12.99
CA LYS A 39 -0.77 -4.64 -13.81
C LYS A 39 0.08 -3.46 -13.32
N ARG A 40 0.19 -3.29 -12.00
CA ARG A 40 1.00 -2.24 -11.36
C ARG A 40 2.48 -2.60 -11.23
N LYS A 41 2.87 -3.84 -11.51
CA LYS A 41 4.22 -4.40 -11.29
C LYS A 41 4.69 -4.27 -9.83
N ILE A 42 3.77 -4.46 -8.89
CA ILE A 42 4.04 -4.47 -7.44
C ILE A 42 3.70 -5.84 -6.84
N SER A 43 4.09 -6.07 -5.58
CA SER A 43 3.69 -7.27 -4.86
C SER A 43 2.26 -7.14 -4.30
N ILE A 44 1.58 -8.26 -4.07
CA ILE A 44 0.27 -8.27 -3.40
C ILE A 44 0.38 -7.68 -1.98
N SER A 45 1.49 -7.93 -1.27
CA SER A 45 1.73 -7.32 0.05
C SER A 45 1.83 -5.80 -0.04
N GLU A 46 2.45 -5.27 -1.10
CA GLU A 46 2.52 -3.83 -1.34
C GLU A 46 1.15 -3.24 -1.66
N LEU A 47 0.35 -3.93 -2.48
CA LEU A 47 -1.03 -3.54 -2.78
C LEU A 47 -1.88 -3.45 -1.50
N ILE A 48 -1.72 -4.41 -0.59
CA ILE A 48 -2.43 -4.43 0.71
C ILE A 48 -1.96 -3.27 1.60
N GLU A 49 -0.66 -2.99 1.65
CA GLU A 49 -0.12 -1.86 2.42
C GLU A 49 -0.59 -0.50 1.89
N GLU A 50 -0.57 -0.30 0.56
CA GLU A 50 -1.09 0.93 -0.07
C GLU A 50 -2.57 1.14 0.28
N PHE A 51 -3.39 0.09 0.16
CA PHE A 51 -4.80 0.13 0.52
C PHE A 51 -4.98 0.45 2.00
N ALA A 52 -4.29 -0.26 2.89
CA ALA A 52 -4.42 -0.09 4.33
C ALA A 52 -4.01 1.32 4.80
N ARG A 53 -2.97 1.90 4.22
CA ARG A 53 -2.54 3.29 4.51
C ARG A 53 -3.56 4.33 3.99
N GLY A 54 -4.32 3.98 2.95
CA GLY A 54 -5.43 4.79 2.43
C GLY A 54 -6.63 4.87 3.38
N ILE A 55 -6.87 3.86 4.22
CA ILE A 55 -8.05 3.79 5.11
C ILE A 55 -8.06 4.95 6.14
N ASN A 56 -6.90 5.31 6.69
CA ASN A 56 -6.78 6.35 7.71
C ASN A 56 -6.24 7.68 7.17
N SER A 57 -6.07 7.81 5.86
CA SER A 57 -5.65 9.09 5.26
C SER A 57 -6.81 10.08 5.33
N PRO A 58 -6.64 11.28 5.92
CA PRO A 58 -7.67 12.31 6.00
C PRO A 58 -7.84 13.01 4.63
N THR A 59 -8.11 12.25 3.58
CA THR A 59 -8.54 12.77 2.28
C THR A 59 -9.97 12.33 2.02
N GLY A 60 -10.81 12.50 3.04
CA GLY A 60 -12.22 12.79 2.86
C GLY A 60 -12.36 14.29 2.64
N LEU A 61 -12.28 14.73 1.37
CA LEU A 61 -12.94 15.96 0.97
C LEU A 61 -14.02 15.56 -0.03
N PRO A 62 -15.32 15.75 0.29
CA PRO A 62 -16.33 15.83 -0.74
C PRO A 62 -16.02 17.09 -1.56
N HIS A 63 -15.83 16.94 -2.86
CA HIS A 63 -15.82 18.10 -3.76
C HIS A 63 -17.25 18.65 -3.87
N PRO A 64 -17.47 19.97 -3.69
CA PRO A 64 -18.76 20.62 -3.95
C PRO A 64 -19.13 20.58 -5.44
#